data_AF-A0A4U1ECS5-F1
#
_entry.id   AF-A0A4U1ECS5-F1
#
_cell.length_a   1.000
_cell.length_b   1.000
_cell.length_c   1.000
_cell.angle_alpha   90.00
_cell.angle_beta   90.00
_cell.angle_gamma   90.00
#
_symmetry.space_group_name_H-M   'P 1'
#
loop_
_entity.id
_entity.type
_entity.pdbx_description
1 polymer ?
#
loop_
_entity_poly.entity_id
_entity_poly.type
_entity_poly.pdbx_seq_one_letter_code
_entity_poly.pdbx_strand_id
1 'polypeptide(L)'
;GDLVYVNYARTEDFFKLERDMKINCSGKILIARYGKIFRGNKVKNAQLAGAKGIILYSDPADYFAPGVESYPGGWNLPGGGVQRGNILNLNGAGDPLTPGYPAN
;
A
#
# COMPACT_ATOMS: atom_id res chain seq x y z
N GLY A 1 -11.82 14.10 -5.85
CA GLY A 1 -10.84 13.88 -6.92
C GLY A 1 -11.01 12.48 -7.44
N ASP A 2 -10.58 12.20 -8.68
CA ASP A 2 -10.76 10.90 -9.30
C ASP A 2 -9.98 9.80 -8.56
N LEU A 3 -10.50 8.57 -8.63
CA LEU A 3 -9.89 7.38 -8.04
C LEU A 3 -9.23 6.53 -9.13
N VAL A 4 -7.99 6.09 -8.92
CA VAL A 4 -7.27 5.19 -9.83
C VAL A 4 -6.80 3.96 -9.08
N TYR A 5 -7.14 2.78 -9.60
CA TYR A 5 -6.62 1.51 -9.10
C TYR A 5 -5.21 1.24 -9.62
N VAL A 6 -4.27 0.94 -8.71
CA VAL A 6 -2.84 0.80 -9.04
C VAL A 6 -2.24 -0.54 -8.64
N ASN A 7 -3.06 -1.61 -8.66
CA ASN A 7 -2.61 -2.96 -8.35
C ASN A 7 -1.92 -3.04 -6.97
N TYR A 8 -0.64 -3.42 -6.91
CA TYR A 8 0.15 -3.47 -5.67
C TYR A 8 1.02 -2.23 -5.46
N ALA A 9 0.86 -1.16 -6.24
CA ALA A 9 1.64 0.08 -6.17
C ALA A 9 3.16 -0.14 -6.23
N ARG A 10 3.60 -1.17 -6.97
CA ARG A 10 5.02 -1.42 -7.25
C ARG A 10 5.51 -0.49 -8.34
N THR A 11 6.82 -0.33 -8.46
CA THR A 11 7.43 0.53 -9.49
C THR A 11 6.97 0.12 -10.89
N GLU A 12 6.90 -1.18 -11.17
CA GLU A 12 6.41 -1.74 -12.43
C GLU A 12 4.92 -1.48 -12.68
N ASP A 13 4.10 -1.38 -11.61
CA ASP A 13 2.67 -1.09 -11.75
C ASP A 13 2.48 0.36 -12.24
N PHE A 14 3.28 1.30 -11.72
CA PHE A 14 3.27 2.69 -12.18
C PHE A 14 3.82 2.86 -13.59
N PHE A 15 4.91 2.15 -13.95
CA PHE A 15 5.41 2.17 -15.31
C PHE A 15 4.38 1.64 -16.32
N LYS A 16 3.66 0.58 -15.98
CA LYS A 16 2.59 0.04 -16.83
C LYS A 16 1.44 1.04 -17.00
N LEU A 17 1.00 1.67 -15.92
CA LEU A 17 -0.06 2.68 -15.95
C LEU A 17 0.32 3.86 -16.85
N GLU A 18 1.53 4.39 -16.71
CA GLU A 18 2.00 5.54 -17.48
C GLU A 18 2.28 5.19 -18.94
N ARG A 19 3.05 4.12 -19.18
CA ARG A 19 3.60 3.83 -20.52
C ARG A 19 2.61 3.11 -21.41
N ASP A 20 1.90 2.11 -20.87
CA ASP A 20 1.07 1.22 -21.66
C ASP A 20 -0.40 1.67 -21.64
N MET A 21 -0.87 2.10 -20.47
CA MET A 21 -2.28 2.48 -20.28
C MET A 21 -2.53 3.99 -20.43
N LYS A 22 -1.46 4.80 -20.51
CA LYS A 22 -1.53 6.27 -20.63
C LYS A 22 -2.36 6.94 -19.52
N ILE A 23 -2.34 6.38 -18.32
CA ILE A 23 -3.06 6.90 -17.15
C ILE A 23 -2.15 7.83 -16.36
N ASN A 24 -2.58 9.08 -16.20
CA ASN A 24 -1.91 10.06 -15.35
C ASN A 24 -2.46 9.98 -13.91
N CYS A 25 -1.57 9.72 -12.95
CA CYS A 25 -1.90 9.62 -11.52
C CYS A 25 -1.84 10.97 -10.78
N SER A 26 -1.29 12.01 -11.41
CA SER A 26 -1.07 13.32 -10.80
C SER A 26 -2.39 13.97 -10.34
N GLY A 27 -2.44 14.40 -9.08
CA GLY A 27 -3.61 15.02 -8.46
C GLY A 27 -4.77 14.07 -8.12
N LYS A 28 -4.63 12.76 -8.38
CA LYS A 28 -5.68 11.75 -8.15
C LYS A 28 -5.48 11.03 -6.82
N ILE A 29 -6.56 10.42 -6.31
CA ILE A 29 -6.48 9.49 -5.18
C ILE A 29 -6.22 8.10 -5.76
N LEU A 30 -5.23 7.39 -5.24
CA LEU A 30 -4.93 6.02 -5.67
C LEU A 30 -5.55 5.02 -4.71
N ILE A 31 -5.89 3.83 -5.20
CA ILE A 31 -6.24 2.68 -4.37
C ILE A 31 -5.37 1.48 -4.77
N ALA A 32 -4.74 0.87 -3.77
CA ALA A 32 -3.80 -0.23 -3.98
C ALA A 32 -4.02 -1.35 -2.97
N ARG A 33 -3.71 -2.57 -3.39
CA ARG A 33 -3.72 -3.76 -2.55
C ARG A 33 -2.48 -3.82 -1.67
N TYR A 34 -2.64 -4.28 -0.44
CA TYR A 34 -1.52 -4.78 0.35
C TYR A 34 -0.85 -6.00 -0.32
N GLY A 35 0.37 -6.35 0.11
CA GLY A 35 1.15 -7.46 -0.43
C GLY A 35 2.30 -7.05 -1.36
N LYS A 36 3.14 -8.03 -1.72
CA LYS A 36 4.31 -7.97 -2.63
C LYS A 36 5.49 -7.08 -2.18
N ILE A 37 5.23 -5.85 -1.74
CA ILE A 37 6.26 -4.90 -1.26
C ILE A 37 5.83 -4.26 0.06
N PHE A 38 6.81 -3.74 0.81
CA PHE A 38 6.54 -2.98 2.04
C PHE A 38 5.63 -1.77 1.76
N ARG A 39 4.66 -1.53 2.65
CA ARG A 39 3.63 -0.50 2.47
C ARG A 39 4.18 0.93 2.38
N GLY A 40 5.29 1.23 3.05
CA GLY A 40 5.96 2.52 2.90
C GLY A 40 6.46 2.76 1.48
N ASN A 41 6.94 1.73 0.77
CA ASN A 41 7.36 1.86 -0.62
C ASN A 41 6.16 2.14 -1.55
N LYS A 42 4.99 1.58 -1.25
CA LYS A 42 3.75 1.88 -2.00
C LYS A 42 3.41 3.37 -1.91
N VAL A 43 3.49 3.94 -0.70
CA VAL A 43 3.25 5.38 -0.47
C VAL A 43 4.30 6.23 -1.18
N LYS A 44 5.59 5.87 -1.07
CA LYS A 44 6.68 6.56 -1.77
C LYS A 44 6.47 6.58 -3.29
N ASN A 45 6.12 5.43 -3.88
CA ASN A 45 5.87 5.33 -5.31
C ASN A 45 4.65 6.15 -5.74
N ALA A 46 3.57 6.13 -4.95
CA ALA A 46 2.40 6.96 -5.18
C ALA A 46 2.73 8.47 -5.15
N GLN A 47 3.55 8.91 -4.20
CA GLN A 47 4.03 10.29 -4.14
C GLN A 47 4.84 10.65 -5.39
N LEU A 48 5.77 9.79 -5.82
CA LEU A 48 6.55 10.00 -7.04
C LEU A 48 5.68 10.06 -8.31
N ALA A 49 4.55 9.35 -8.32
CA ALA A 49 3.55 9.41 -9.39
C ALA A 49 2.61 10.64 -9.31
N GLY A 50 2.83 11.55 -8.36
CA GLY A 50 2.04 12.78 -8.18
C GLY A 50 0.68 12.58 -7.50
N ALA A 51 0.45 11.45 -6.84
CA ALA A 51 -0.82 11.17 -6.19
C ALA A 51 -1.15 12.19 -5.08
N LYS A 52 -2.43 12.56 -4.97
CA LYS A 52 -2.95 13.39 -3.87
C LYS A 52 -3.15 12.60 -2.58
N GLY A 53 -3.29 11.28 -2.68
CA GLY A 53 -3.46 10.38 -1.55
C GLY A 53 -3.52 8.93 -2.02
N ILE A 54 -3.41 7.98 -1.08
CA ILE A 54 -3.49 6.56 -1.38
C ILE A 54 -4.30 5.82 -0.32
N ILE A 55 -5.20 4.94 -0.78
CA ILE A 55 -5.98 4.00 0.02
C ILE A 55 -5.31 2.62 -0.11
N LEU A 56 -5.04 1.97 1.02
CA LEU A 56 -4.52 0.60 1.06
C LEU A 56 -5.58 -0.34 1.61
N TYR A 57 -5.85 -1.45 0.91
CA TYR A 57 -6.83 -2.45 1.33
C TYR A 57 -6.28 -3.88 1.25
N SER A 58 -6.81 -4.77 2.07
CA SER A 58 -6.46 -6.19 2.10
C SER A 58 -7.36 -6.97 1.15
N ASP A 59 -6.85 -7.31 -0.02
CA ASP A 59 -7.63 -8.06 -1.03
C ASP A 59 -7.72 -9.55 -0.66
N PRO A 60 -8.90 -10.19 -0.73
CA PRO A 60 -9.04 -11.63 -0.48
C PRO A 60 -8.11 -12.49 -1.35
N ALA A 61 -7.73 -12.04 -2.55
CA ALA A 61 -6.78 -12.76 -3.40
C ALA A 61 -5.41 -12.99 -2.72
N ASP A 62 -5.03 -12.16 -1.75
CA ASP A 62 -3.77 -12.28 -0.99
C ASP A 62 -3.97 -12.61 0.49
N TYR A 63 -5.14 -12.30 1.06
CA TYR A 63 -5.40 -12.37 2.50
C TYR A 63 -6.55 -13.33 2.88
N PHE A 64 -7.00 -14.17 1.95
CA PHE A 64 -8.04 -15.17 2.19
C PHE A 64 -7.62 -16.55 1.63
N ALA A 65 -7.37 -17.50 2.52
CA ALA A 65 -7.06 -18.88 2.17
C ALA A 65 -8.32 -19.62 1.65
N PRO A 66 -8.27 -20.30 0.49
CA PRO A 66 -9.42 -21.03 -0.04
C PRO A 66 -9.91 -22.12 0.93
N GLY A 67 -11.23 -22.24 1.07
CA GLY A 67 -11.85 -23.28 1.91
C GLY A 67 -11.80 -23.04 3.42
N VAL A 68 -11.33 -21.87 3.86
CA VAL A 68 -11.26 -21.50 5.29
C VAL A 68 -12.26 -20.38 5.59
N GLU A 69 -13.00 -20.49 6.69
CA GLU A 69 -13.93 -19.45 7.13
C GLU A 69 -13.19 -18.23 7.68
N SER A 70 -13.82 -17.06 7.56
CA SER A 70 -13.36 -15.86 8.27
C SER A 70 -13.52 -16.00 9.78
N TYR A 71 -12.69 -15.28 10.53
CA TYR A 71 -12.90 -15.14 11.98
C TYR A 71 -14.31 -14.61 12.28
N PRO A 72 -15.02 -15.14 13.30
CA PRO A 72 -14.54 -16.10 14.31
C PRO A 72 -14.65 -17.59 13.95
N GLY A 73 -15.28 -17.97 12.83
CA GLY A 73 -15.48 -19.38 12.44
C GLY A 73 -14.22 -20.06 11.89
N GLY A 74 -13.29 -19.28 11.36
CA GLY A 74 -11.96 -19.75 10.97
C GLY A 74 -10.90 -18.67 11.18
N TRP A 75 -9.76 -18.83 10.51
CA TRP A 75 -8.60 -17.93 10.68
C TRP A 75 -8.39 -16.97 9.52
N ASN A 76 -9.29 -16.95 8.52
CA ASN A 76 -9.22 -15.95 7.46
C ASN A 76 -9.59 -14.55 7.96
N LEU A 77 -9.07 -13.55 7.25
CA LEU A 77 -9.40 -12.16 7.48
C LEU A 77 -10.92 -11.95 7.23
N PRO A 78 -11.68 -11.41 8.20
CA PRO A 78 -13.07 -11.01 7.96
C PRO A 78 -13.11 -9.74 7.07
N GLY A 79 -14.22 -9.55 6.34
CA GLY A 79 -14.35 -8.42 5.41
C GLY A 79 -14.26 -7.01 6.04
N GLY A 80 -14.60 -6.89 7.33
CA GLY A 80 -14.40 -5.66 8.11
C GLY A 80 -13.01 -5.52 8.74
N GLY A 81 -12.15 -6.53 8.60
CA GLY A 81 -10.80 -6.55 9.17
C GLY A 81 -9.85 -5.66 8.38
N VAL A 82 -9.17 -4.74 9.07
CA VAL A 82 -8.24 -3.79 8.45
C VAL A 82 -6.81 -4.02 8.97
N GLN A 83 -5.86 -4.15 8.05
CA GLN A 83 -4.44 -4.25 8.40
C GLN A 83 -3.87 -2.87 8.78
N ARG A 84 -3.35 -2.77 10.02
CA ARG A 84 -2.54 -1.64 10.49
C ARG A 84 -1.08 -1.79 10.10
N GLY A 85 -0.33 -0.69 10.12
CA GLY A 85 1.14 -0.71 9.98
C GLY A 85 1.68 0.66 9.58
N ASN A 86 2.90 0.99 10.03
CA ASN A 86 3.55 2.24 9.66
C ASN A 86 3.92 2.27 8.16
N ILE A 87 4.03 3.48 7.63
CA ILE A 87 4.36 3.76 6.22
C ILE A 87 5.69 4.51 6.06
N LEU A 88 6.48 4.62 7.13
CA LEU A 88 7.73 5.36 7.11
C LEU A 88 8.79 4.61 6.30
N ASN A 89 9.54 5.35 5.49
CA ASN A 89 10.69 4.81 4.76
C ASN A 89 11.98 5.28 5.42
N LEU A 90 12.35 4.64 6.54
CA LEU A 90 13.46 5.08 7.41
C LEU A 90 14.84 4.63 6.93
N ASN A 91 14.93 3.62 6.07
CA ASN A 91 16.20 3.08 5.56
C ASN A 91 17.23 2.81 6.68
N GLY A 92 16.77 2.32 7.83
CA GLY A 92 17.63 2.02 8.99
C GLY A 92 17.86 3.16 9.98
N ALA A 93 17.22 4.32 9.79
CA ALA A 93 17.46 5.51 10.64
C ALA A 93 17.05 5.37 12.13
N GLY A 94 16.17 4.43 12.47
CA GLY A 94 15.61 4.33 13.82
C GLY A 94 14.48 5.34 14.04
N ASP A 95 14.49 6.05 15.17
CA ASP A 95 13.52 7.12 15.43
C ASP A 95 13.62 8.21 14.34
N PRO A 96 12.50 8.64 13.72
CA PRO A 96 12.51 9.66 12.67
C PRO A 96 13.13 11.00 13.06
N LEU A 97 13.14 11.35 14.35
CA LEU A 97 13.62 12.64 14.83
C LEU A 97 15.02 12.58 15.44
N THR A 98 15.50 11.40 15.85
CA THR A 98 16.85 11.20 16.41
C THR A 98 17.66 10.14 15.66
N PRO A 99 17.90 10.28 14.33
CA PRO A 99 18.67 9.30 13.58
C PRO A 99 20.12 9.20 14.10
N GLY A 100 20.51 8.01 14.54
CA GLY A 100 21.86 7.74 15.07
C GLY A 100 22.07 8.11 16.55
N TYR A 101 21.05 8.63 17.24
CA TYR A 101 21.12 8.99 18.66
C TYR A 101 19.94 8.40 19.45
N PRO A 102 20.11 8.10 20.76
CA PRO A 102 18.98 7.73 21.61
C PRO A 102 17.95 8.88 21.72
N ALA A 103 16.66 8.54 21.70
CA ALA A 103 15.59 9.49 21.96
C ALA A 103 15.44 9.72 23.47
N ASN A 104 15.65 10.96 23.92
CA ASN A 104 15.48 11.42 25.31
C ASN A 104 14.25 12.30 25.46
#